data_AF-A0A3D2QE80-F1
#
_entry.id   AF-A0A3D2QE80-F1
#
_cell.length_a   1.000
_cell.length_b   1.000
_cell.length_c   1.000
_cell.angle_alpha   90.00
_cell.angle_beta   90.00
_cell.angle_gamma   90.00
#
_symmetry.space_group_name_H-M   'P 1'
#
loop_
_entity.id
_entity.type
_entity.pdbx_description
1 polymer ?
#
loop_
_entity_poly.entity_id
_entity_poly.type
_entity_poly.pdbx_seq_one_letter_code
_entity_poly.pdbx_strand_id
1 'polypeptide(L)'
;MKNRFCLLMAALIWGTTFLFQRISTGTIDTFSFLTLRSLLGTLALLPILLYYRRQQGRQQRSGDAVPPQGRKGWPLWVCCVLIGCILFAGSALQQAALIYTTAGKAAFITALYIILVPILGLVLYRPLRITHVLGCVIPAGF
;
A
#
# COMPACT_ATOMS: atom_id res chain seq x y z
N MET A 1 -24.41 4.20 -5.38
CA MET A 1 -24.34 2.82 -4.84
C MET A 1 -23.12 2.02 -5.31
N LYS A 2 -22.67 2.16 -6.57
CA LYS A 2 -21.51 1.44 -7.13
C LYS A 2 -20.21 1.56 -6.32
N ASN A 3 -19.89 2.76 -5.81
CA ASN A 3 -18.66 3.00 -5.04
C ASN A 3 -18.65 2.29 -3.67
N ARG A 4 -19.80 2.23 -2.97
CA ARG A 4 -19.92 1.54 -1.68
C ARG A 4 -19.71 0.04 -1.83
N PHE A 5 -20.23 -0.53 -2.92
CA PHE A 5 -20.02 -1.93 -3.26
C PHE A 5 -18.53 -2.24 -3.52
N CYS A 6 -17.81 -1.37 -4.24
CA CYS A 6 -16.37 -1.53 -4.45
C CYS A 6 -15.58 -1.51 -3.13
N LEU A 7 -15.95 -0.65 -2.18
CA LEU A 7 -15.30 -0.60 -0.86
C LEU A 7 -15.57 -1.87 -0.03
N LEU A 8 -16.80 -2.39 -0.07
CA LEU A 8 -17.13 -3.66 0.59
C LEU A 8 -16.34 -4.83 0.00
N MET A 9 -16.26 -4.91 -1.33
CA MET A 9 -15.46 -5.93 -2.00
C MET A 9 -13.97 -5.80 -1.65
N ALA A 10 -13.43 -4.58 -1.64
CA ALA A 10 -12.05 -4.34 -1.24
C ALA A 10 -11.79 -4.77 0.21
N ALA A 11 -12.68 -4.44 1.15
CA ALA A 11 -12.57 -4.85 2.55
C ALA A 11 -12.66 -6.37 2.71
N LEU A 12 -13.54 -7.04 1.97
CA LEU A 12 -13.66 -8.51 1.98
C LEU A 12 -12.41 -9.18 1.41
N ILE A 13 -11.92 -8.73 0.25
CA ILE A 13 -10.69 -9.25 -0.37
C ILE A 13 -9.52 -9.04 0.58
N TRP A 14 -9.36 -7.83 1.13
CA TRP A 14 -8.27 -7.52 2.05
C TRP A 14 -8.34 -8.35 3.33
N GLY A 15 -9.51 -8.47 3.97
CA GLY A 15 -9.69 -9.26 5.19
C GLY A 15 -9.42 -10.76 4.98
N THR A 16 -9.93 -11.33 3.89
CA THR A 16 -9.71 -12.75 3.57
C THR A 16 -8.24 -13.06 3.24
N THR A 17 -7.46 -12.09 2.76
CA THR A 17 -6.02 -12.32 2.50
C THR A 17 -5.24 -12.73 3.75
N PHE A 18 -5.55 -12.20 4.94
CA PHE A 18 -4.89 -12.59 6.19
C PHE A 18 -5.13 -14.05 6.57
N LEU A 19 -6.32 -14.59 6.24
CA LEU A 19 -6.62 -16.00 6.45
C LEU A 19 -5.72 -16.86 5.57
N PHE A 20 -5.63 -16.56 4.28
CA PHE A 20 -4.75 -17.28 3.35
C PHE A 20 -3.26 -17.13 3.71
N GLN A 21 -2.84 -15.95 4.13
CA GLN A 21 -1.48 -15.71 4.60
C GLN A 21 -1.15 -16.55 5.83
N ARG A 22 -2.09 -16.69 6.78
CA ARG A 22 -1.90 -17.55 7.95
C ARG A 22 -1.82 -19.03 7.56
N ILE A 23 -2.72 -19.50 6.69
CA ILE A 23 -2.69 -20.90 6.22
C ILE A 23 -1.36 -21.21 5.52
N SER A 24 -0.83 -20.25 4.77
CA SER A 24 0.43 -20.41 4.02
C SER A 24 1.66 -20.56 4.92
N THR A 25 1.66 -20.03 6.15
CA THR A 25 2.80 -20.17 7.09
C THR A 25 3.08 -21.61 7.52
N GLY A 26 2.13 -22.54 7.35
CA GLY A 26 2.31 -23.96 7.67
C GLY A 26 2.82 -24.81 6.50
N THR A 27 2.79 -24.30 5.27
CA THR A 27 3.11 -25.06 4.05
C THR A 27 4.30 -24.51 3.29
N ILE A 28 4.56 -23.20 3.39
CA ILE A 28 5.58 -22.50 2.61
C ILE A 28 6.37 -21.59 3.55
N ASP A 29 7.69 -21.53 3.36
CA ASP A 29 8.56 -20.62 4.11
C ASP A 29 8.16 -19.13 3.91
N THR A 30 8.39 -18.33 4.96
CA THR A 30 8.03 -16.90 5.01
C THR A 30 8.60 -16.11 3.84
N PHE A 31 9.86 -16.33 3.48
CA PHE A 31 10.52 -15.61 2.40
C PHE A 31 10.03 -16.07 1.02
N SER A 32 9.72 -17.36 0.89
CA SER A 32 9.18 -17.94 -0.35
C SER A 32 7.78 -17.38 -0.66
N PHE A 33 6.91 -17.32 0.36
CA PHE A 33 5.59 -16.72 0.23
C PHE A 33 5.65 -15.23 -0.14
N LEU A 34 6.54 -14.48 0.53
CA LEU A 34 6.73 -13.05 0.26
C LEU A 34 7.25 -12.78 -1.16
N THR A 35 8.17 -13.61 -1.63
CA THR A 35 8.73 -13.52 -2.99
C THR A 35 7.67 -13.83 -4.04
N LEU A 36 6.93 -14.94 -3.87
CA LEU A 36 5.86 -15.32 -4.79
C LEU A 36 4.77 -14.24 -4.87
N ARG A 37 4.34 -13.71 -3.72
CA ARG A 37 3.34 -12.64 -3.64
C ARG A 37 3.81 -11.38 -4.38
N SER A 38 5.06 -10.96 -4.14
CA SER A 38 5.63 -9.77 -4.77
C SER A 38 5.84 -9.97 -6.28
N LEU A 39 6.22 -11.18 -6.69
CA LEU A 39 6.39 -11.55 -8.09
C LEU A 39 5.05 -11.54 -8.83
N LEU A 40 4.01 -12.14 -8.25
CA LEU A 40 2.65 -12.12 -8.81
C LEU A 40 2.11 -10.69 -8.90
N GLY A 41 2.33 -9.87 -7.86
CA GLY A 41 1.95 -8.44 -7.89
C GLY A 41 2.66 -7.68 -9.01
N THR A 42 3.95 -7.95 -9.21
CA THR A 42 4.75 -7.33 -10.29
C THR A 42 4.26 -7.79 -11.66
N LEU A 43 4.03 -9.10 -11.85
CA LEU A 43 3.52 -9.67 -13.10
C LEU A 43 2.11 -9.17 -13.43
N ALA A 44 1.25 -8.99 -12.44
CA ALA A 44 -0.09 -8.44 -12.63
C ALA A 44 -0.07 -6.96 -13.01
N LEU A 45 0.86 -6.19 -12.43
CA LEU A 45 1.02 -4.75 -12.74
C LEU A 45 1.76 -4.50 -14.06
N LEU A 46 2.62 -5.40 -14.51
CA LEU A 46 3.41 -5.28 -15.73
C LEU A 46 2.56 -5.02 -17.00
N PRO A 47 1.49 -5.79 -17.33
CA PRO A 47 0.66 -5.53 -18.50
C PRO A 47 -0.12 -4.21 -18.38
N ILE A 48 -0.54 -3.84 -17.17
CA ILE A 48 -1.21 -2.56 -16.89
C ILE A 48 -0.24 -1.40 -17.15
N LEU A 49 1.01 -1.53 -16.69
CA LEU A 49 2.06 -0.54 -16.94
C LEU A 49 2.33 -0.40 -18.44
N LEU A 50 2.42 -1.51 -19.18
CA LEU A 50 2.61 -1.46 -20.64
C LEU A 50 1.42 -0.82 -21.36
N TYR A 51 0.19 -1.11 -20.90
CA TYR A 51 -1.03 -0.50 -21.43
C TYR A 51 -1.07 1.01 -21.17
N TYR A 52 -0.79 1.45 -19.92
CA TYR A 52 -0.74 2.86 -19.57
C TYR A 52 0.42 3.60 -20.23
N ARG A 53 1.60 2.99 -20.40
CA ARG A 53 2.71 3.59 -21.16
C ARG A 53 2.35 3.78 -22.63
N ARG A 54 1.59 2.86 -23.23
CA ARG A 54 1.05 3.01 -24.59
C ARG A 54 0.01 4.12 -24.69
N GLN A 55 -0.83 4.31 -23.67
CA GLN A 55 -1.78 5.42 -23.63
C GLN A 55 -1.11 6.77 -23.34
N GLN A 56 -0.14 6.84 -22.42
CA GLN A 56 0.64 8.04 -22.13
C GLN A 56 1.48 8.47 -23.34
N GLY A 57 2.04 7.54 -24.11
CA GLY A 57 2.68 7.84 -25.40
C GLY A 57 1.73 8.45 -26.45
N ARG A 58 0.41 8.23 -26.32
CA ARG A 58 -0.64 8.91 -27.10
C ARG A 58 -1.07 10.24 -26.49
N GLN A 59 -1.15 10.33 -25.16
CA GLN A 59 -1.50 11.56 -24.42
C GLN A 59 -0.40 12.64 -24.52
N GLN A 60 0.88 12.25 -24.58
CA GLN A 60 2.01 13.17 -24.76
C GLN A 60 2.06 13.83 -26.15
N ARG A 61 1.32 13.32 -27.15
CA ARG A 61 1.12 14.00 -28.44
C ARG A 61 -0.01 15.03 -28.40
N SER A 62 -0.83 15.05 -27.34
CA SER A 62 -1.93 15.98 -27.14
C SER A 62 -1.69 16.82 -25.89
N GLY A 63 -0.76 17.77 -25.97
CA GLY A 63 -0.80 19.07 -25.28
C GLY A 63 -0.70 19.17 -23.76
N ASP A 64 -1.11 18.18 -22.96
CA ASP A 64 -1.29 18.34 -21.50
C ASP A 64 -0.42 17.38 -20.69
N ALA A 65 0.86 17.28 -21.06
CA ALA A 65 1.86 16.67 -20.20
C ALA A 65 2.25 17.69 -19.12
N VAL A 66 1.68 17.54 -17.92
CA VAL A 66 2.26 18.14 -16.71
C VAL A 66 3.73 17.71 -16.67
N PRO A 67 4.70 18.62 -16.81
CA PRO A 67 6.10 18.24 -16.80
C PRO A 67 6.40 17.58 -15.46
N PRO A 68 7.26 16.55 -15.40
CA PRO A 68 7.78 16.06 -14.12
C PRO A 68 8.48 17.24 -13.45
N GLN A 69 7.79 17.83 -12.47
CA GLN A 69 8.20 19.07 -11.86
C GLN A 69 9.59 18.87 -11.26
N GLY A 70 10.55 19.61 -11.81
CA GLY A 70 11.97 19.44 -11.58
C GLY A 70 12.35 19.73 -10.13
N ARG A 71 12.30 18.70 -9.30
CA ARG A 71 13.11 18.65 -8.08
C ARG A 71 14.28 17.73 -8.38
N LYS A 72 15.49 18.27 -8.21
CA LYS A 72 16.76 17.54 -8.22
C LYS A 72 16.79 16.60 -7.01
N GLY A 73 15.94 15.58 -7.05
CA GLY A 73 15.80 14.53 -6.06
C GLY A 73 16.70 13.35 -6.41
N TRP A 74 16.73 12.38 -5.49
CA TRP A 74 17.41 11.11 -5.73
C TRP A 74 16.92 10.44 -7.02
N PRO A 75 17.76 9.66 -7.70
CA PRO A 75 17.33 8.97 -8.90
C PRO A 75 16.10 8.11 -8.61
N LEU A 76 15.10 8.12 -9.51
CA LEU A 76 13.85 7.38 -9.32
C LEU A 76 14.10 5.91 -8.98
N TRP A 77 15.12 5.29 -9.57
CA TRP A 77 15.52 3.92 -9.27
C TRP A 77 15.99 3.74 -7.82
N VAL A 78 16.75 4.69 -7.25
CA VAL A 78 17.16 4.64 -5.85
C VAL A 78 15.95 4.77 -4.93
N CYS A 79 15.01 5.68 -5.24
CA CYS A 79 13.77 5.80 -4.48
C CYS A 79 12.94 4.51 -4.51
N CYS A 80 12.81 3.89 -5.69
CA CYS A 80 12.13 2.60 -5.84
C CYS A 80 12.79 1.49 -5.04
N VAL A 81 14.12 1.39 -5.08
CA VAL A 81 14.88 0.39 -4.29
C VAL A 81 14.70 0.63 -2.80
N LEU A 82 14.84 1.88 -2.34
CA LEU A 82 14.70 2.23 -0.93
C LEU A 82 13.30 1.89 -0.39
N ILE A 83 12.25 2.34 -1.10
CA ILE A 83 10.86 2.03 -0.74
C ILE A 83 10.60 0.53 -0.81
N GLY A 84 11.13 -0.14 -1.84
CA GLY A 84 11.02 -1.60 -2.01
C GLY A 84 11.63 -2.35 -0.84
N CYS A 85 12.83 -1.98 -0.37
CA CYS A 85 13.47 -2.56 0.80
C CYS A 85 12.65 -2.36 2.07
N ILE A 86 12.11 -1.15 2.30
CA ILE A 86 11.27 -0.85 3.47
C ILE A 86 9.98 -1.68 3.43
N LEU A 87 9.31 -1.74 2.28
CA LEU A 87 8.08 -2.52 2.10
C LEU A 87 8.34 -4.02 2.25
N PHE A 88 9.46 -4.52 1.76
CA PHE A 88 9.87 -5.91 1.93
C PHE A 88 10.10 -6.23 3.40
N ALA A 89 10.86 -5.40 4.12
CA ALA A 89 11.10 -5.58 5.54
C ALA A 89 9.79 -5.56 6.35
N GLY A 90 8.91 -4.60 6.08
CA GLY A 90 7.59 -4.52 6.72
C GLY A 90 6.70 -5.73 6.41
N SER A 91 6.70 -6.20 5.16
CA SER A 91 5.91 -7.37 4.74
C SER A 91 6.47 -8.67 5.33
N ALA A 92 7.79 -8.80 5.43
CA ALA A 92 8.45 -9.93 6.08
C ALA A 92 8.11 -9.97 7.58
N LEU A 93 8.15 -8.83 8.25
CA LEU A 93 7.76 -8.72 9.65
C LEU A 93 6.27 -9.05 9.85
N GLN A 94 5.39 -8.57 8.97
CA GLN A 94 3.96 -8.87 9.03
C GLN A 94 3.68 -10.37 8.81
N GLN A 95 4.39 -11.00 7.87
CA GLN A 95 4.26 -12.44 7.63
C GLN A 95 4.85 -13.26 8.79
N ALA A 96 5.96 -12.83 9.39
CA ALA A 96 6.52 -13.45 10.58
C ALA A 96 5.59 -13.31 11.80
N ALA A 97 4.94 -12.15 11.97
CA ALA A 97 3.96 -11.93 13.03
C ALA A 97 2.79 -12.93 12.93
N LEU A 98 2.36 -13.27 11.72
CA LEU A 98 1.33 -14.28 11.47
C LEU A 98 1.75 -15.69 11.90
N ILE A 99 3.04 -15.99 12.07
CA ILE A 99 3.48 -17.29 12.62
C ILE A 99 3.05 -17.41 14.09
N TYR A 100 3.24 -16.33 14.84
CA TYR A 100 3.04 -16.28 16.29
C TYR A 100 1.61 -15.92 16.71
N THR A 101 0.81 -15.33 15.82
CA THR A 101 -0.54 -14.84 16.14
C THR A 101 -1.60 -15.37 15.19
N THR A 102 -2.88 -15.18 15.54
CA THR A 102 -4.01 -15.57 14.68
C THR A 102 -4.28 -14.50 13.64
N ALA A 103 -4.88 -14.88 12.50
CA ALA A 103 -5.22 -13.95 11.42
C ALA A 103 -6.06 -12.75 11.93
N GLY A 104 -6.99 -12.98 12.87
CA GLY A 104 -7.81 -11.92 13.45
C GLY A 104 -7.01 -10.92 14.30
N LYS A 105 -6.08 -11.39 15.14
CA LYS A 105 -5.22 -10.52 15.96
C LYS A 105 -4.24 -9.73 15.09
N ALA A 106 -3.64 -10.37 14.08
CA ALA A 106 -2.79 -9.69 13.10
C ALA A 106 -3.56 -8.61 12.33
N ALA A 107 -4.74 -8.94 11.80
CA ALA A 107 -5.58 -8.00 11.07
C ALA A 107 -5.99 -6.80 11.94
N PHE A 108 -6.35 -7.04 13.21
CA PHE A 108 -6.66 -5.97 14.16
C PHE A 108 -5.47 -5.03 14.39
N ILE A 109 -4.28 -5.58 14.66
CA ILE A 109 -3.06 -4.77 14.85
C ILE A 109 -2.74 -3.98 13.58
N THR A 110 -2.89 -4.57 12.40
CA THR A 110 -2.71 -3.81 11.16
C THR A 110 -3.75 -2.71 11.02
N ALA A 111 -5.03 -2.93 11.31
CA ALA A 111 -6.06 -1.89 11.23
C ALA A 111 -5.79 -0.69 12.16
N LEU A 112 -5.05 -0.87 13.26
CA LEU A 112 -4.58 0.24 14.10
C LEU A 112 -3.67 1.22 13.35
N TYR A 113 -3.09 0.85 12.20
CA TYR A 113 -2.33 1.80 11.37
C TYR A 113 -3.19 3.00 10.96
N ILE A 114 -4.52 2.86 10.84
CA ILE A 114 -5.44 3.96 10.49
C ILE A 114 -5.31 5.12 11.49
N ILE A 115 -5.03 4.80 12.76
CA ILE A 115 -4.79 5.79 13.83
C ILE A 115 -3.31 6.17 13.89
N LEU A 116 -2.40 5.20 13.71
CA LEU A 116 -0.96 5.44 13.85
C LEU A 116 -0.38 6.32 12.73
N VAL A 117 -0.80 6.13 11.48
CA VAL A 117 -0.34 6.88 10.32
C VAL A 117 -0.53 8.40 10.46
N PRO A 118 -1.73 8.92 10.82
CA PRO A 118 -1.90 10.37 11.02
C PRO A 118 -1.11 10.91 12.22
N ILE A 119 -0.95 10.13 13.30
CA ILE A 119 -0.14 10.53 14.47
C ILE A 119 1.34 10.65 14.08
N LEU A 120 1.88 9.65 13.39
CA LEU A 120 3.26 9.69 12.89
C LEU A 120 3.44 10.82 11.86
N GLY A 121 2.44 11.06 11.02
CA GLY A 121 2.40 12.20 10.10
C GLY A 121 2.54 13.55 10.82
N LEU A 122 1.87 13.72 11.97
CA LEU A 122 1.97 14.92 12.80
C LEU A 122 3.38 15.13 13.37
N VAL A 123 4.06 14.05 13.75
CA VAL A 123 5.40 14.08 14.35
C VAL A 123 6.50 14.28 13.30
N LEU A 124 6.42 13.65 12.13
CA LEU A 124 7.47 13.69 11.10
C LEU A 124 7.41 14.91 10.16
N TYR A 125 6.23 15.49 9.86
CA TYR A 125 6.08 16.47 8.77
C TYR A 125 6.15 17.97 9.18
N ARG A 126 6.47 18.31 10.44
CA ARG A 126 6.34 19.65 11.09
C ARG A 126 4.93 19.98 11.62
N PRO A 127 4.79 20.78 12.71
CA PRO A 127 3.50 21.05 13.35
C PRO A 127 2.57 21.84 12.41
N LEU A 128 1.64 21.12 11.78
CA LEU A 128 0.59 21.71 10.95
C LEU A 128 -0.66 21.98 11.79
N ARG A 129 -1.06 23.25 11.77
CA ARG A 129 -2.25 23.89 12.36
C ARG A 129 -3.45 22.95 12.57
N ILE A 130 -4.10 23.10 13.73
CA ILE A 130 -5.29 22.39 14.26
C ILE A 130 -6.43 22.16 13.22
N THR A 131 -6.48 22.95 12.15
CA THR A 131 -7.42 22.81 11.03
C THR A 131 -7.32 21.47 10.29
N HIS A 132 -6.16 20.81 10.24
CA HIS A 132 -6.04 19.47 9.65
C HIS A 132 -6.54 18.36 10.59
N VAL A 133 -6.41 18.57 11.91
CA VAL A 133 -6.91 17.63 12.93
C VAL A 133 -8.43 17.65 12.96
N LEU A 134 -9.07 18.83 12.85
CA LEU A 134 -10.52 18.91 12.67
C LEU A 134 -10.97 18.21 11.37
N GLY A 135 -10.21 18.34 10.27
CA GLY A 135 -10.52 17.68 9.00
C GLY A 135 -10.45 16.14 9.03
N CYS A 136 -9.70 15.54 9.96
CA CYS A 136 -9.67 14.08 10.17
C CYS A 136 -10.75 13.57 11.13
N VAL A 137 -11.28 14.43 12.01
CA VAL A 137 -12.37 14.07 12.95
C VAL A 137 -13.75 14.24 12.31
N ILE A 138 -13.92 15.23 11.43
CA ILE A 138 -15.21 15.55 10.79
C ILE A 138 -15.73 14.52 9.74
N PRO A 139 -14.94 13.67 9.06
CA PRO A 139 -15.50 12.66 8.15
C PRO A 139 -16.19 11.51 8.89
N ALA A 140 -16.10 11.44 10.23
CA ALA A 140 -16.84 10.47 11.04
C ALA A 140 -18.34 10.84 11.21
N GLY A 141 -18.81 11.90 10.56
CA GLY A 141 -20.18 12.42 10.65
C GLY A 141 -20.98 12.45 9.35
N PHE A 142 -20.75 11.54 8.40
CA PHE A 142 -21.63 11.33 7.23
C PHE A 142 -21.69 9.86 6.76
#